data_AF-A0A6V7L5N1-F1
#
_entry.id   AF-A0A6V7L5N1-F1
#
_cell.length_a   1.000
_cell.length_b   1.000
_cell.length_c   1.000
_cell.angle_alpha   90.00
_cell.angle_beta   90.00
_cell.angle_gamma   90.00
#
_symmetry.space_group_name_H-M   'P 1'
#
loop_
_entity.id
_entity.type
_entity.pdbx_description
1 polymer ?
#
loop_
_entity_poly.entity_id
_entity_poly.type
_entity_poly.pdbx_seq_one_letter_code
_entity_poly.pdbx_strand_id
1 'polypeptide(L)'
;AGSSEDNSQIFVMNNYFGIGIDADLCLDFHNAREENPNKFNSRLHNKSVYVKMGLKKMVGRTCRDLHRKIRLEVDGKVVDLPPLEGIIILNIL
;
A
#
# COMPACT_ATOMS: atom_id res chain seq x y z
N ALA A 1 20.33 33.27 2.26
CA ALA A 1 19.26 33.00 1.29
C ALA A 1 18.55 31.73 1.73
N GLY A 2 17.23 31.81 1.89
CA GLY A 2 16.25 30.81 2.35
C GLY A 2 16.73 29.47 2.90
N SER A 3 16.60 29.28 4.22
CA SER A 3 16.42 27.97 4.81
C SER A 3 15.08 27.41 4.32
N SER A 4 15.12 26.54 3.31
CA SER A 4 13.97 25.73 2.92
C SER A 4 13.58 24.88 4.12
N GLU A 5 12.46 25.20 4.76
CA GLU A 5 11.88 24.40 5.84
C GLU A 5 11.61 22.99 5.30
N ASP A 6 12.36 22.02 5.81
CA ASP A 6 12.13 20.60 5.53
C ASP A 6 10.82 20.20 6.20
N ASN A 7 9.73 20.21 5.43
CA ASN A 7 8.39 19.85 5.91
C ASN A 7 8.23 18.32 6.01
N SER A 8 9.25 17.64 6.52
CA SER A 8 9.27 16.19 6.70
C SER A 8 8.33 15.80 7.84
N GLN A 9 7.23 15.14 7.51
CA GLN A 9 6.36 14.54 8.52
C GLN A 9 6.90 13.17 8.91
N ILE A 10 7.18 12.98 10.20
CA ILE A 10 7.63 11.70 10.74
C ILE A 10 6.42 10.89 11.18
N PHE A 11 6.25 9.70 10.60
CA PHE A 11 5.24 8.73 11.02
C PHE A 11 5.92 7.53 11.67
N VAL A 12 5.45 7.16 12.86
CA VAL A 12 5.87 5.93 13.54
C VAL A 12 4.87 4.83 13.20
N MET A 13 5.34 3.75 12.61
CA MET A 13 4.52 2.61 12.21
C MET A 13 5.03 1.34 12.89
N ASN A 14 4.10 0.47 13.28
CA ASN A 14 4.43 -0.83 13.86
C ASN A 14 4.23 -1.92 12.80
N ASN A 15 5.16 -2.88 12.75
CA ASN A 15 5.17 -4.05 11.87
C ASN A 15 5.60 -3.83 10.43
N TYR A 16 4.83 -3.13 9.61
CA TYR A 16 5.16 -2.95 8.20
C TYR A 16 4.48 -1.71 7.62
N PHE A 17 4.99 -1.27 6.48
CA PHE A 17 4.43 -0.19 5.68
C PHE A 17 4.40 -0.60 4.21
N GLY A 18 3.26 -0.41 3.55
CA GLY A 18 3.06 -0.79 2.16
C GLY A 18 2.68 0.39 1.27
N ILE A 19 3.20 0.40 0.04
CA ILE A 19 2.80 1.31 -1.04
C ILE A 19 2.41 0.46 -2.24
N GLY A 20 1.35 0.85 -2.95
CA GLY A 20 0.96 0.26 -4.23
C GLY A 20 -0.29 -0.60 -4.15
N ILE A 21 -0.36 -1.64 -4.98
CA ILE A 21 -1.60 -2.39 -5.22
C ILE A 21 -2.19 -3.03 -3.95
N ASP A 22 -1.33 -3.51 -3.05
CA ASP A 22 -1.76 -4.09 -1.78
C ASP A 22 -2.37 -3.03 -0.84
N ALA A 23 -1.75 -1.85 -0.75
CA ALA A 23 -2.27 -0.74 0.04
C ALA A 23 -3.62 -0.21 -0.51
N ASP A 24 -3.75 -0.12 -1.84
CA ASP A 24 -4.99 0.27 -2.52
C ASP A 24 -6.12 -0.76 -2.27
N LEU A 25 -5.81 -2.06 -2.31
CA LEU A 25 -6.75 -3.13 -1.95
C LEU A 25 -7.16 -3.06 -0.46
N CYS A 26 -6.19 -2.88 0.43
CA CYS A 26 -6.43 -2.76 1.86
C CYS A 26 -7.34 -1.57 2.18
N LEU A 27 -7.14 -0.43 1.50
CA LEU A 27 -7.98 0.76 1.66
C LEU A 27 -9.42 0.50 1.22
N ASP A 28 -9.63 -0.10 0.04
CA ASP A 28 -10.98 -0.45 -0.44
C ASP A 28 -11.69 -1.42 0.51
N PHE A 29 -10.96 -2.44 1.00
CA PHE A 29 -11.52 -3.40 1.95
C PHE A 29 -11.86 -2.74 3.29
N HIS A 30 -11.00 -1.85 3.79
CA HIS A 30 -11.25 -1.08 5.00
C HIS A 30 -12.50 -0.20 4.85
N ASN A 31 -12.61 0.59 3.78
CA ASN A 31 -13.75 1.46 3.53
C ASN A 31 -15.06 0.67 3.43
N ALA A 32 -15.07 -0.44 2.68
CA ALA A 32 -16.26 -1.28 2.56
C ALA A 32 -16.71 -1.85 3.92
N ARG A 33 -15.76 -2.16 4.80
CA ARG A 33 -16.03 -2.62 6.15
C ARG A 33 -16.60 -1.53 7.04
N GLU A 34 -16.04 -0.32 6.99
CA GLU A 34 -16.54 0.83 7.74
C GLU A 34 -17.96 1.22 7.30
N GLU A 35 -18.27 1.13 6.00
CA GLU A 35 -19.61 1.40 5.46
C GLU A 35 -20.66 0.37 5.90
N ASN A 36 -20.28 -0.90 6.06
CA ASN A 36 -21.22 -2.00 6.33
C ASN A 36 -20.69 -3.00 7.37
N PRO A 37 -20.37 -2.59 8.61
CA PRO A 37 -19.67 -3.43 9.58
C PRO A 37 -20.39 -4.76 9.85
N ASN A 38 -21.72 -4.74 9.87
CA ASN A 38 -22.56 -5.92 10.09
C ASN A 38 -22.39 -7.03 9.03
N LYS A 39 -21.91 -6.70 7.83
CA LYS A 39 -21.67 -7.67 6.75
C LYS A 39 -20.31 -8.36 6.86
N PHE A 40 -19.39 -7.85 7.69
CA PHE A 40 -18.01 -8.35 7.79
C PHE A 40 -17.76 -9.26 9.01
N ASN A 41 -18.82 -9.88 9.53
CA ASN A 41 -18.74 -10.77 10.70
C ASN A 41 -18.32 -12.21 10.38
N SER A 42 -18.30 -12.60 9.10
CA SER A 42 -17.94 -13.97 8.67
C SER A 42 -16.57 -14.02 8.01
N ARG A 43 -15.69 -14.90 8.50
CA ARG A 43 -14.34 -15.09 7.95
C ARG A 43 -14.34 -15.51 6.48
N LEU A 44 -15.25 -16.42 6.09
CA LEU A 44 -15.35 -16.89 4.71
C LEU A 44 -15.86 -15.78 3.78
N HIS A 45 -16.83 -15.01 4.25
CA HIS A 45 -17.33 -13.85 3.51
C HIS A 45 -16.22 -12.81 3.30
N ASN A 46 -15.51 -12.45 4.37
CA ASN A 46 -14.42 -11.47 4.32
C ASN A 46 -13.33 -11.89 3.35
N LYS A 47 -12.91 -13.16 3.37
CA LYS A 47 -11.95 -13.69 2.40
C LYS A 47 -12.47 -13.60 0.97
N SER A 48 -13.74 -13.93 0.74
CA SER A 48 -14.35 -13.88 -0.59
C SER A 48 -14.43 -12.45 -1.13
N VAL A 49 -14.80 -11.49 -0.29
CA VAL A 49 -14.81 -10.06 -0.63
C VAL A 49 -13.40 -9.58 -0.97
N TYR A 50 -12.41 -9.90 -0.13
CA TYR A 50 -11.02 -9.52 -0.35
C TYR A 50 -10.47 -10.07 -1.68
N VAL A 51 -10.72 -11.35 -1.98
CA VAL A 51 -10.33 -11.98 -3.26
C VAL A 51 -11.00 -11.27 -4.43
N LYS A 52 -12.31 -10.99 -4.35
CA LYS A 52 -13.05 -10.29 -5.42
C LYS A 52 -12.49 -8.89 -5.68
N MET A 53 -12.17 -8.14 -4.62
CA MET A 53 -11.56 -6.83 -4.73
C MET A 53 -10.14 -6.91 -5.33
N GLY A 54 -9.33 -7.89 -4.90
CA GLY A 54 -7.99 -8.12 -5.43
C GLY A 54 -8.00 -8.41 -6.92
N LEU A 55 -8.90 -9.30 -7.38
CA LEU A 55 -9.06 -9.59 -8.81
C LEU A 55 -9.45 -8.35 -9.62
N LYS A 56 -10.31 -7.48 -9.08
CA LYS A 56 -10.69 -6.21 -9.74
C LYS A 56 -9.48 -5.29 -9.90
N LYS A 57 -8.60 -5.19 -8.89
CA LYS A 57 -7.39 -4.38 -8.96
C LYS A 57 -6.38 -4.93 -9.97
N MET A 58 -6.21 -6.25 -10.03
CA MET A 58 -5.33 -6.91 -11.00
C MET A 58 -5.75 -6.63 -12.45
N VAL A 59 -7.06 -6.63 -12.73
CA VAL A 59 -7.58 -6.31 -14.07
C VAL A 59 -7.45 -4.81 -14.36
N GLY A 60 -7.74 -3.96 -13.37
CA GLY A 60 -7.68 -2.50 -13.52
C GLY A 60 -6.25 -1.94 -13.61
N ARG A 61 -5.23 -2.67 -13.15
CA ARG A 61 -3.81 -2.27 -13.14
C ARG A 61 -3.58 -0.85 -12.60
N THR A 62 -4.24 -0.53 -11.48
CA THR A 62 -4.24 0.82 -10.90
C THR A 62 -2.86 1.32 -10.47
N CYS A 63 -1.97 0.41 -10.08
CA CYS A 63 -0.61 0.72 -9.62
C CYS A 63 0.48 0.37 -10.64
N ARG A 64 0.13 0.29 -11.93
CA ARG A 64 1.11 0.00 -12.99
C ARG A 64 2.22 1.05 -12.99
N ASP A 65 3.44 0.57 -13.28
CA ASP A 65 4.64 1.39 -13.43
C ASP A 65 5.01 2.19 -12.17
N LEU A 66 4.70 1.67 -10.97
CA LEU A 66 5.04 2.32 -9.70
C LEU A 66 6.55 2.64 -9.63
N HIS A 67 7.41 1.73 -10.09
CA HIS A 67 8.85 1.93 -10.21
C HIS A 67 9.29 3.19 -10.97
N ARG A 68 8.46 3.75 -11.85
CA ARG A 68 8.75 5.01 -12.58
C ARG A 68 8.32 6.26 -11.82
N LYS A 69 7.53 6.10 -10.77
CA LYS A 69 6.93 7.19 -9.99
C LYS A 69 7.60 7.41 -8.64
N ILE A 70 8.43 6.47 -8.20
CA ILE A 70 9.10 6.52 -6.90
C ILE A 70 10.60 6.31 -7.07
N ARG A 71 11.38 6.91 -6.17
CA ARG A 71 12.81 6.65 -6.02
C ARG A 71 13.03 6.01 -4.66
N LEU A 72 13.59 4.81 -4.64
CA LEU A 72 13.97 4.14 -3.41
C LEU A 72 15.44 4.43 -3.10
N GLU A 73 15.70 4.90 -1.89
CA GLU A 73 17.03 5.11 -1.36
C GLU A 73 17.13 4.39 -0.01
N VAL A 74 18.19 3.59 0.17
CA VAL A 74 18.46 2.84 1.39
C VAL A 74 19.89 3.11 1.79
N ASP A 75 20.11 3.59 3.02
CA ASP A 75 21.44 3.92 3.57
C ASP A 75 22.29 4.81 2.64
N GLY A 76 21.66 5.83 2.03
CA GLY A 76 22.32 6.75 1.10
C GLY A 76 22.58 6.20 -0.31
N LYS A 77 22.06 5.00 -0.63
CA LYS A 77 22.22 4.36 -1.94
C LYS A 77 20.88 4.26 -2.65
N VAL A 78 20.83 4.78 -3.87
CA VAL A 78 19.66 4.62 -4.75
C VAL A 78 19.56 3.16 -5.20
N VAL A 79 18.38 2.58 -5.07
CA VAL A 79 18.07 1.22 -5.48
C VAL A 79 17.30 1.26 -6.79
N ASP A 80 17.82 0.58 -7.82
CA ASP A 80 17.12 0.41 -9.08
C ASP A 80 15.93 -0.55 -8.90
N LEU A 81 14.72 -0.04 -9.15
CA LEU A 81 13.50 -0.80 -8.97
C LEU A 81 13.14 -1.57 -10.26
N PRO A 82 12.86 -2.88 -10.18
CA PRO A 82 12.31 -3.62 -11.31
C PRO A 82 10.87 -3.16 -11.60
N PRO A 83 10.27 -3.58 -12.73
CA PRO A 83 8.85 -3.39 -12.96
C PRO A 83 8.01 -4.00 -11.83
N LEU A 84 7.48 -3.15 -10.97
CA LEU A 84 6.66 -3.53 -9.81
C LEU A 84 5.44 -2.63 -9.69
N GLU A 85 4.43 -3.13 -8.97
CA GLU A 85 3.17 -2.44 -8.66
C GLU A 85 2.99 -2.20 -7.15
N GLY A 86 3.96 -2.61 -6.32
CA GLY A 86 3.94 -2.37 -4.88
C GLY A 86 5.28 -2.63 -4.20
N ILE A 87 5.50 -1.95 -3.07
CA ILE A 87 6.65 -2.10 -2.17
C ILE A 87 6.12 -2.28 -0.74
N ILE A 88 6.71 -3.21 0.00
CA ILE A 88 6.43 -3.41 1.43
C ILE A 88 7.75 -3.29 2.20
N ILE A 89 7.77 -2.43 3.20
CA ILE A 89 8.84 -2.25 4.17
C ILE A 89 8.44 -3.02 5.42
N LEU A 90 9.27 -4.00 5.81
CA LEU A 90 9.02 -4.86 6.96
C LEU A 90 9.88 -4.42 8.14
N ASN A 91 9.27 -4.37 9.32
CA ASN A 91 9.88 -4.16 10.63
C ASN A 91 9.63 -5.38 11.55
N ILE A 92 9.28 -6.52 10.97
CA ILE A 92 9.10 -7.81 11.64
C ILE A 92 9.94 -8.86 10.91
N LEU A 93 10.56 -9.74 11.68
CA LEU A 93 11.34 -10.90 11.20
C LEU A 93 10.45 -12.13 11.04
#